data_AF-L2GX88-F1
#
_entry.id   AF-L2GX88-F1
#
_cell.length_a   1.000
_cell.length_b   1.000
_cell.length_c   1.000
_cell.angle_alpha   90.00
_cell.angle_beta   90.00
_cell.angle_gamma   90.00
#
_symmetry.space_group_name_H-M   'P 1'
#
loop_
_entity.id
_entity.type
_entity.pdbx_description
1 polymer ?
#
loop_
_entity_poly.entity_id
_entity_poly.type
_entity_poly.pdbx_seq_one_letter_code
_entity_poly.pdbx_strand_id
1 'polypeptide(L)'
;MNSTLSGTKDYEIFLDNHVVIYLHDGRYMYGVLRSFDQFNNITLEQTVCRIFVGDEYAERRLGLYIIRGENIILIGVSRIKLRDLVKRDYEYVENKLTEVCQNRKI
;
A
#
# COMPACT_ATOMS: atom_id res chain seq x y z
N MET A 1 -2.86 -12.05 30.09
CA MET A 1 -2.24 -11.12 29.13
C MET A 1 -0.97 -11.79 28.64
N ASN A 2 -1.03 -12.50 27.51
CA ASN A 2 0.12 -13.25 27.02
C ASN A 2 1.02 -12.26 26.26
N SER A 3 2.08 -11.82 26.93
CA SER A 3 3.17 -11.08 26.31
C SER A 3 3.98 -12.04 25.44
N THR A 4 3.45 -12.35 24.26
CA THR A 4 4.20 -13.06 23.22
C THR A 4 5.30 -12.10 22.78
N LEU A 5 6.55 -12.41 23.15
CA LEU A 5 7.73 -11.78 22.58
C LEU A 5 7.69 -12.02 21.07
N SER A 6 7.20 -11.02 20.35
CA SER A 6 7.08 -11.10 18.91
C SER A 6 8.45 -10.79 18.31
N GLY A 7 9.11 -11.83 17.83
CA GLY A 7 10.27 -11.70 16.94
C GLY A 7 9.79 -11.51 15.50
N THR A 8 10.39 -12.21 14.56
CA THR A 8 10.02 -12.23 13.13
C THR A 8 8.55 -12.61 12.84
N LYS A 9 7.76 -12.97 13.84
CA LYS A 9 6.35 -13.40 13.70
C LYS A 9 5.34 -12.25 13.66
N ASP A 10 5.79 -10.99 13.76
CA ASP A 10 4.90 -9.82 13.72
C ASP A 10 3.98 -9.79 12.49
N TYR A 11 4.45 -10.30 11.35
CA TYR A 11 3.68 -10.31 10.10
C TYR A 11 2.81 -11.55 9.89
N GLU A 12 2.87 -12.53 10.79
CA GLU A 12 2.09 -13.77 10.68
C GLU A 12 0.58 -13.48 10.66
N ILE A 13 0.15 -12.43 11.38
CA ILE A 13 -1.25 -11.99 11.41
C ILE A 13 -1.74 -11.39 10.08
N PHE A 14 -0.81 -10.96 9.21
CA PHE A 14 -1.12 -10.33 7.93
C PHE A 14 -1.08 -11.32 6.77
N LEU A 15 -0.53 -12.51 6.98
CA LEU A 15 -0.41 -13.54 5.95
C LEU A 15 -1.80 -13.90 5.40
N ASP A 16 -1.89 -14.07 4.07
CA ASP A 16 -3.11 -14.34 3.31
C ASP A 16 -4.25 -13.33 3.48
N ASN A 17 -3.96 -12.17 4.09
CA ASN A 17 -4.92 -11.08 4.22
C ASN A 17 -4.64 -9.95 3.23
N HIS A 18 -5.69 -9.18 2.93
CA HIS A 18 -5.56 -7.93 2.20
C HIS A 18 -4.84 -6.90 3.06
N VAL A 19 -3.70 -6.43 2.57
CA VAL A 19 -2.86 -5.43 3.23
C VAL A 19 -2.74 -4.17 2.38
N VAL A 20 -2.45 -3.07 3.06
CA VAL A 20 -1.94 -1.84 2.47
C VAL A 20 -0.51 -1.65 2.95
N ILE A 21 0.38 -1.31 2.01
CA ILE A 21 1.78 -1.03 2.26
C ILE A 21 2.07 0.41 1.80
N TYR A 22 2.62 1.20 2.70
CA TYR A 22 3.09 2.55 2.40
C TYR A 22 4.60 2.53 2.16
N LEU A 23 5.01 3.04 1.00
CA LEU A 23 6.39 3.02 0.54
C LEU A 23 7.08 4.37 0.70
N HIS A 24 8.42 4.36 0.70
CA HIS A 24 9.25 5.57 0.77
C HIS A 24 9.05 6.55 -0.39
N ASP A 25 8.54 6.10 -1.54
CA ASP A 25 8.18 6.95 -2.68
C ASP A 25 6.82 7.65 -2.52
N GLY A 26 6.15 7.47 -1.38
CA GLY A 26 4.85 8.07 -1.08
C GLY A 26 3.67 7.33 -1.71
N ARG A 27 3.89 6.13 -2.26
CA ARG A 27 2.83 5.33 -2.89
C ARG A 27 2.20 4.34 -1.91
N TYR A 28 0.92 4.05 -2.16
CA TYR A 28 0.18 3.00 -1.47
C TYR A 28 0.02 1.78 -2.37
N MET A 29 0.58 0.65 -1.93
CA MET A 29 0.41 -0.66 -2.55
C MET A 29 -0.67 -1.43 -1.79
N TYR A 30 -1.62 -2.00 -2.52
CA TYR A 30 -2.66 -2.86 -1.97
C TYR A 30 -2.51 -4.25 -2.55
N GLY A 31 -2.65 -5.30 -1.76
CA GLY A 31 -2.55 -6.67 -2.26
C GLY A 31 -2.82 -7.69 -1.18
N VAL A 32 -2.70 -8.97 -1.53
CA VAL A 32 -2.73 -10.07 -0.56
C VAL A 32 -1.29 -10.42 -0.19
N LEU A 33 -0.97 -10.41 1.10
CA LEU A 33 0.36 -10.80 1.57
C LEU A 33 0.54 -12.30 1.45
N ARG A 34 1.50 -12.75 0.63
CA ARG A 34 1.77 -14.19 0.43
C ARG A 34 3.01 -14.70 1.15
N SER A 35 4.02 -13.85 1.31
CA SER A 35 5.20 -14.19 2.07
C SER A 35 5.89 -12.94 2.57
N PHE A 36 6.63 -13.11 3.65
CA PHE A 36 7.55 -12.13 4.19
C PHE A 36 8.83 -12.84 4.65
N ASP A 37 9.93 -12.12 4.76
CA ASP A 37 11.17 -12.63 5.35
C ASP A 37 11.61 -11.81 6.59
N GLN A 38 12.73 -12.20 7.21
CA GLN A 38 13.28 -11.51 8.38
C GLN A 38 13.77 -10.08 8.12
N PHE A 39 13.93 -9.69 6.84
CA PHE A 39 14.31 -8.36 6.42
C PHE A 39 13.09 -7.56 5.94
N ASN A 40 11.88 -8.07 6.17
CA ASN A 40 10.60 -7.52 5.71
C ASN A 40 10.50 -7.39 4.18
N ASN A 41 11.24 -8.19 3.40
CA ASN A 41 10.93 -8.33 1.99
C ASN A 41 9.61 -9.07 1.85
N ILE A 42 8.69 -8.52 1.06
CA ILE A 42 7.30 -8.96 1.00
C ILE A 42 6.93 -9.32 -0.42
N THR A 43 6.20 -10.43 -0.57
CA THR A 43 5.51 -10.78 -1.81
C THR A 43 4.02 -10.49 -1.68
N LEU A 44 3.52 -9.64 -2.58
CA LEU A 44 2.11 -9.33 -2.73
C LEU A 44 1.54 -10.00 -3.98
N GLU A 45 0.37 -10.60 -3.84
CA GLU A 45 -0.44 -11.07 -4.96
C GLU A 45 -1.58 -10.08 -5.24
N GLN A 46 -2.05 -10.05 -6.50
CA GLN A 46 -3.14 -9.18 -6.95
C GLN A 46 -2.91 -7.71 -6.60
N THR A 47 -1.65 -7.28 -6.71
CA THR A 47 -1.19 -5.98 -6.26
C THR A 47 -1.79 -4.88 -7.11
N VAL A 48 -2.25 -3.82 -6.45
CA VAL A 48 -2.81 -2.61 -7.03
C VAL A 48 -2.13 -1.40 -6.38
N CYS A 49 -1.54 -0.53 -7.19
CA CYS A 49 -1.15 0.80 -6.75
C CYS A 49 -2.39 1.69 -6.74
N ARG A 50 -2.69 2.36 -5.62
CA ARG A 50 -3.81 3.30 -5.55
C ARG A 50 -3.35 4.69 -5.13
N ILE A 51 -3.79 5.69 -5.88
CA ILE A 51 -3.56 7.11 -5.58
C ILE A 51 -4.90 7.73 -5.16
N PHE A 52 -4.87 8.59 -4.15
CA PHE A 52 -6.03 9.33 -3.66
C PHE A 52 -5.76 10.83 -3.74
N VAL A 53 -6.67 11.59 -4.33
CA VAL A 53 -6.59 13.06 -4.42
C VAL A 53 -7.99 13.65 -4.20
N GLY A 54 -8.25 14.18 -3.01
CA GLY A 54 -9.58 14.66 -2.62
C GLY A 54 -10.58 13.50 -2.63
N ASP A 55 -11.71 13.68 -3.32
CA ASP A 55 -12.78 12.68 -3.46
C ASP A 55 -12.57 11.72 -4.65
N GLU A 56 -11.41 11.78 -5.30
CA GLU A 56 -11.08 10.96 -6.46
C GLU A 56 -9.98 9.95 -6.14
N TYR A 57 -10.05 8.78 -6.77
CA TYR A 57 -9.01 7.76 -6.68
C TYR A 57 -8.74 7.11 -8.03
N ALA A 58 -7.52 6.61 -8.21
CA ALA A 58 -7.16 5.80 -9.36
C ALA A 58 -6.39 4.55 -8.94
N GLU A 59 -6.46 3.51 -9.77
CA GLU A 59 -5.88 2.19 -9.51
C GLU A 59 -5.06 1.71 -10.71
N ARG A 60 -3.85 1.22 -10.46
CA ARG A 60 -3.01 0.54 -11.44
C ARG A 60 -2.75 -0.89 -10.97
N ARG A 61 -3.25 -1.87 -11.72
CA ARG A 61 -3.02 -3.30 -11.42
C ARG A 61 -1.61 -3.71 -11.84
N LEU A 62 -0.89 -4.36 -10.93
CA LEU A 62 0.47 -4.85 -11.12
C LEU A 62 0.54 -6.38 -11.13
N GLY A 63 -0.34 -7.06 -10.37
CA GLY A 63 -0.34 -8.53 -10.28
C GLY A 63 0.58 -9.03 -9.16
N LEU A 64 1.53 -9.90 -9.48
CA LEU A 64 2.53 -10.38 -8.51
C LEU A 64 3.63 -9.33 -8.35
N TYR A 65 3.87 -8.89 -7.12
CA TYR A 65 4.82 -7.81 -6.84
C TYR A 65 5.69 -8.15 -5.63
N ILE A 66 7.00 -7.98 -5.77
CA ILE A 66 7.96 -8.19 -4.68
C ILE A 66 8.50 -6.84 -4.25
N ILE A 67 8.37 -6.53 -2.96
CA ILE A 67 8.80 -5.28 -2.36
C ILE A 67 10.00 -5.56 -1.46
N ARG A 68 11.06 -4.76 -1.62
CA ARG A 68 12.21 -4.77 -0.71
C ARG A 68 11.84 -4.12 0.62
N GLY A 69 12.14 -4.78 1.73
CA GLY A 69 11.71 -4.36 3.07
C GLY A 69 12.22 -2.98 3.49
N GLU A 70 13.41 -2.58 3.03
CA GLU A 70 13.97 -1.24 3.25
C GLU A 70 13.12 -0.09 2.68
N ASN A 71 12.26 -0.37 1.69
CA ASN A 71 11.38 0.64 1.09
C ASN A 71 10.02 0.71 1.78
N ILE A 72 9.75 -0.20 2.74
CA ILE A 72 8.49 -0.28 3.46
C ILE A 72 8.55 0.63 4.67
N ILE A 73 7.64 1.60 4.72
CA ILE A 73 7.47 2.47 5.90
C ILE A 73 6.47 1.83 6.88
N LEU A 74 5.35 1.33 6.35
CA LEU A 74 4.25 0.80 7.15
C LEU A 74 3.51 -0.31 6.41
N ILE A 75 3.04 -1.32 7.14
CA ILE A 75 2.01 -2.25 6.73
C ILE A 75 0.75 -2.08 7.58
N GLY A 76 -0.42 -2.32 6.99
CA GLY A 76 -1.68 -2.41 7.73
C GLY A 76 -2.69 -3.29 7.03
N VAL A 77 -3.72 -3.74 7.76
CA VAL A 77 -4.85 -4.47 7.16
C VAL A 77 -5.67 -3.51 6.33
N SER A 78 -5.93 -3.86 5.07
CA SER A 78 -6.76 -3.06 4.17
C SER A 78 -8.24 -3.46 4.32
N ARG A 79 -9.05 -2.56 4.89
CA ARG A 79 -10.53 -2.65 4.94
C ARG A 79 -11.19 -1.40 4.39
N ILE A 80 -10.64 -0.85 3.30
CA ILE A 80 -11.10 0.43 2.75
C ILE A 80 -12.38 0.24 1.95
N LYS A 81 -13.40 1.06 2.24
CA LYS A 81 -14.60 1.21 1.41
C LYS A 81 -14.35 2.32 0.40
N LEU A 82 -14.39 2.00 -0.89
CA LEU A 82 -14.17 2.97 -1.98
C LEU A 82 -15.47 3.62 -2.48
N ARG A 83 -16.61 3.34 -1.84
CA ARG A 83 -17.93 3.72 -2.35
C ARG A 83 -18.15 5.23 -2.42
N ASP A 84 -17.46 5.97 -1.56
CA ASP A 84 -17.60 7.43 -1.46
C ASP A 84 -16.64 8.18 -2.40
N LEU A 85 -15.79 7.46 -3.14
CA LEU A 85 -14.76 8.04 -4.00
C LEU A 85 -15.06 7.78 -5.48
N VAL A 86 -14.74 8.77 -6.32
CA VAL A 86 -14.91 8.66 -7.77
C VAL A 86 -13.66 8.04 -8.39
N LYS A 87 -13.84 6.92 -9.09
CA LYS A 87 -12.74 6.29 -9.83
C LYS A 87 -12.43 7.08 -11.10
N ARG A 88 -11.15 7.42 -11.28
CA ARG A 88 -10.62 8.12 -12.46
C ARG A 88 -9.45 7.36 -13.08
N ASP A 89 -9.03 7.80 -14.25
CA ASP A 89 -7.84 7.29 -14.92
C ASP A 89 -6.58 7.62 -14.13
N TYR A 90 -5.62 6.70 -14.16
CA TYR A 90 -4.41 6.81 -13.34
C TYR A 90 -3.55 8.01 -13.69
N GLU A 91 -3.32 8.25 -14.99
CA GLU A 91 -2.52 9.37 -15.46
C GLU A 91 -3.13 10.72 -15.06
N TYR A 92 -4.46 10.84 -15.12
CA TYR A 92 -5.17 12.04 -14.68
C TYR A 92 -4.92 12.35 -13.19
N VAL A 93 -5.08 11.35 -12.32
CA VAL A 93 -4.90 11.53 -10.87
C VAL A 93 -3.43 11.75 -10.50
N GLU A 94 -2.50 11.10 -11.20
CA GLU A 94 -1.05 11.26 -11.00
C GLU A 94 -0.58 12.69 -11.35
N ASN A 95 -1.08 13.25 -12.46
CA ASN A 95 -0.81 14.64 -12.83
C ASN A 95 -1.40 15.61 -11.81
N LYS A 96 -2.66 15.40 -11.41
CA LYS A 96 -3.33 16.21 -10.37
C LYS A 96 -2.59 16.19 -9.03
N LEU A 97 -2.10 15.01 -8.62
CA LEU A 97 -1.28 14.88 -7.40
C LEU A 97 0.00 15.72 -7.51
N THR A 98 0.67 15.67 -8.66
CA THR A 98 1.91 16.40 -8.91
C THR A 98 1.69 17.91 -8.80
N GLU A 99 0.60 18.43 -9.39
CA GLU A 99 0.21 19.84 -9.29
C GLU A 99 -0.05 20.26 -7.83
N VAL A 100 -0.80 19.45 -7.08
CA VAL A 100 -1.09 19.72 -5.65
C VAL A 100 0.19 19.74 -4.81
N CYS A 101 1.09 18.80 -5.04
CA CYS A 101 2.37 18.73 -4.33
C CYS A 101 3.28 19.92 -4.65
N GLN A 102 3.29 20.40 -5.90
CA GLN A 102 4.05 21.58 -6.30
C GLN A 102 3.51 22.86 -5.65
N ASN A 103 2.19 23.02 -5.61
CA ASN A 103 1.53 24.19 -5.04
C ASN A 103 1.57 24.25 -3.49
N ARG A 104 1.96 23.16 -2.83
CA ARG A 104 2.08 23.07 -1.35
C ARG A 104 3.49 23.29 -0.81
N LYS A 105 4.49 23.53 -1.66
CA LYS A 105 5.82 23.93 -1.19
C LYS A 105 5.75 25.38 -0.69
N ILE A 106 5.65 25.54 0.63
CA ILE A 106 5.90 26.79 1.37
C ILE A 106 7.37 27.16 1.25
#